data_AF-A0A182HYE0-F1
#
_entry.id   AF-A0A182HYE0-F1
#
_cell.length_a   1.000
_cell.length_b   1.000
_cell.length_c   1.000
_cell.angle_alpha   90.00
_cell.angle_beta   90.00
_cell.angle_gamma   90.00
#
_symmetry.space_group_name_H-M   'P 1'
#
loop_
_entity.id
_entity.type
_entity.pdbx_description
1 polymer ?
#
loop_
_entity_poly.entity_id
_entity_poly.type
_entity_poly.pdbx_seq_one_letter_code
_entity_poly.pdbx_strand_id
1 'polypeptide(L)'
;MRSILSNIAKMYDPLGLIAPILVRAKMLMQELWLLKSGWDEPVPQQIYKKWKAIQEFHTFTDASEAAYGACTYVRCETAKGEVQISLLASKSRVAPLKRVTLPRLELSAAVLGAHLHH
;
A
#
# COMPACT_ATOMS: atom_id res chain seq x y z
N MET A 1 -14.66 1.37 14.38
CA MET A 1 -13.43 2.20 14.55
C MET A 1 -12.15 1.36 14.81
N ARG A 2 -12.24 0.32 15.64
CA ARG A 2 -11.13 -0.59 15.99
C ARG A 2 -10.26 -1.10 14.83
N SER A 3 -10.89 -1.52 13.72
CA SER A 3 -10.18 -2.07 12.56
C SER A 3 -9.25 -1.08 11.88
N ILE A 4 -9.68 0.18 11.74
CA ILE A 4 -8.90 1.27 11.16
C ILE A 4 -7.66 1.55 12.01
N LEU A 5 -7.83 1.70 13.32
CA LEU A 5 -6.70 1.95 14.23
C LEU A 5 -5.68 0.80 14.20
N SER A 6 -6.17 -0.46 14.18
CA SER A 6 -5.28 -1.62 14.07
C SER A 6 -4.47 -1.60 12.77
N ASN A 7 -5.08 -1.21 11.65
CA ASN A 7 -4.37 -1.09 10.38
C ASN A 7 -3.38 0.08 10.37
N ILE A 8 -3.71 1.20 11.02
CA ILE A 8 -2.76 2.33 11.19
C ILE A 8 -1.54 1.91 12.00
N ALA A 9 -1.73 1.17 13.09
CA ALA A 9 -0.64 0.70 13.93
C ALA A 9 0.31 -0.28 13.21
N LYS A 10 -0.19 -1.02 12.21
CA LYS A 10 0.62 -1.91 11.37
C LYS A 10 1.48 -1.17 10.35
N MET A 11 1.11 0.05 9.97
CA MET A 11 1.88 0.90 9.07
C MET A 11 3.07 1.52 9.82
N TYR A 12 4.06 0.70 10.19
CA TYR A 12 5.29 1.16 10.80
C TYR A 12 6.23 1.72 9.73
N ASP A 13 6.60 2.99 9.85
CA ASP A 13 7.43 3.71 8.88
C ASP A 13 8.70 4.28 9.51
N PRO A 14 9.77 3.48 9.65
CA PRO A 14 11.01 3.94 10.24
C PRO A 14 11.77 4.95 9.36
N LEU A 15 11.46 5.02 8.05
CA LEU A 15 12.18 5.84 7.06
C LEU A 15 11.38 7.06 6.56
N GLY A 16 10.12 7.20 6.94
CA GLY A 16 9.26 8.31 6.51
C GLY A 16 8.74 8.19 5.06
N LEU A 17 8.96 7.05 4.39
CA LEU A 17 8.61 6.85 2.98
C LEU A 17 7.09 6.81 2.75
N ILE A 18 6.33 6.47 3.78
CA ILE A 18 4.86 6.43 3.77
C ILE A 18 4.24 7.50 4.68
N ALA A 19 5.02 8.48 5.14
CA ALA A 19 4.53 9.55 6.00
C ALA A 19 3.29 10.28 5.43
N PRO A 20 3.17 10.60 4.12
CA PRO A 20 1.96 11.21 3.57
C PRO A 20 0.70 10.35 3.75
N ILE A 21 0.85 9.02 3.69
CA ILE A 21 -0.23 8.04 3.84
C ILE A 21 -0.60 7.93 5.32
N LEU A 22 0.41 7.79 6.19
CA LEU A 22 0.23 7.68 7.63
C LEU A 22 -0.44 8.92 8.22
N VAL A 23 -0.05 10.12 7.77
CA VAL A 23 -0.64 11.39 8.18
C VAL A 23 -2.12 11.45 7.78
N ARG A 24 -2.47 11.05 6.55
CA ARG A 24 -3.89 10.98 6.12
C ARG A 24 -4.70 9.98 6.92
N ALA A 25 -4.14 8.81 7.18
CA ALA A 25 -4.78 7.79 7.98
C ALA A 25 -5.05 8.29 9.42
N LYS A 26 -4.08 9.01 10.01
CA LYS A 26 -4.23 9.68 11.31
C LYS A 26 -5.26 10.82 11.28
N MET A 27 -5.33 11.61 10.21
CA MET A 27 -6.36 12.64 10.04
C MET A 27 -7.76 12.03 9.96
N LEU A 28 -7.95 10.91 9.24
CA LEU A 28 -9.23 10.19 9.22
C LEU A 28 -9.59 9.59 10.58
N MET A 29 -8.60 9.09 11.31
CA MET A 29 -8.78 8.59 12.68
C MET A 29 -9.25 9.71 13.61
N GLN A 30 -8.69 10.91 13.44
CA GLN A 30 -9.12 12.09 14.19
C GLN A 30 -10.54 12.54 13.81
N GLU A 31 -10.91 12.50 12.53
CA GLU A 31 -12.28 12.78 12.07
C GLU A 31 -13.30 11.82 12.71
N LEU A 32 -12.95 10.53 12.80
CA LEU A 32 -13.75 9.52 13.51
C LEU A 32 -13.90 9.80 15.01
N TRP A 33 -12.84 10.24 15.67
CA TRP A 33 -12.89 10.65 17.08
C TRP A 33 -13.82 11.83 17.30
N LEU A 34 -13.81 12.82 16.40
CA LEU A 34 -14.69 14.00 16.47
C LEU A 34 -16.16 13.63 16.25
N LEU A 35 -16.44 12.63 15.42
CA LEU A 35 -17.77 12.08 15.19
C LEU A 35 -18.33 11.30 16.38
N LYS A 36 -17.56 11.10 17.46
CA LYS A 36 -17.94 10.34 18.66
C LYS A 36 -18.52 8.95 18.37
N SER A 37 -18.06 8.30 17.30
CA SER A 37 -18.49 6.95 16.98
C SER A 37 -17.92 5.96 17.99
N GLY A 38 -18.75 5.02 18.43
CA GLY A 38 -18.36 3.94 19.33
C GLY A 38 -17.24 3.07 18.75
N TRP A 39 -16.45 2.45 19.64
CA TRP A 39 -15.28 1.64 19.28
C TRP A 39 -15.61 0.51 18.27
N ASP A 40 -16.76 -0.14 18.47
CA ASP A 40 -17.28 -1.24 17.67
C ASP A 40 -18.46 -0.83 16.76
N GLU A 41 -18.74 0.47 16.65
CA GLU A 41 -19.77 0.96 15.72
C GLU A 41 -19.30 0.93 14.26
N PRO A 42 -20.23 0.72 13.31
CA PRO A 42 -19.93 0.80 11.89
C PRO A 42 -19.50 2.21 11.51
N VAL A 43 -18.38 2.27 10.78
CA VAL A 43 -17.80 3.54 10.31
C VAL A 43 -18.75 4.20 9.30
N PRO A 44 -19.03 5.50 9.42
CA PRO A 44 -19.86 6.22 8.44
C PRO A 44 -19.33 6.02 7.02
N GLN A 45 -20.25 5.84 6.06
CA GLN A 45 -19.91 5.45 4.69
C GLN A 45 -18.94 6.43 4.00
N GLN A 46 -19.01 7.72 4.35
CA GLN A 46 -18.09 8.75 3.86
C GLN A 46 -16.65 8.51 4.34
N ILE A 47 -16.45 8.21 5.63
CA ILE A 47 -15.14 7.88 6.18
C ILE A 47 -14.64 6.55 5.60
N TYR A 48 -15.53 5.57 5.47
CA TYR A 48 -15.16 4.27 4.88
C TYR A 48 -14.66 4.43 3.44
N LYS A 49 -15.31 5.28 2.63
CA LYS A 49 -14.86 5.60 1.27
C LYS A 49 -13.48 6.27 1.28
N LYS A 50 -13.26 7.27 2.15
CA LYS A 50 -11.95 7.92 2.31
C LYS A 50 -10.87 6.92 2.76
N TRP A 51 -11.21 6.02 3.70
CA TRP A 51 -10.32 4.97 4.20
C TRP A 51 -9.95 3.99 3.09
N LYS A 52 -10.92 3.53 2.29
CA LYS A 52 -10.69 2.62 1.17
C LYS A 52 -9.77 3.22 0.10
N ALA A 53 -9.90 4.53 -0.16
CA ALA A 53 -9.02 5.24 -1.10
C ALA A 53 -7.56 5.37 -0.61
N ILE A 54 -7.29 5.29 0.70
CA ILE A 54 -5.92 5.24 1.24
C ILE A 54 -5.28 3.86 0.99
N GLN A 55 -6.10 2.81 0.89
CA GLN A 55 -5.64 1.43 0.75
C GLN A 55 -5.43 0.99 -0.72
N GLU A 56 -5.37 1.90 -1.68
CA GLU A 56 -5.12 1.54 -3.08
C GLU A 56 -3.61 1.32 -3.31
N PHE A 57 -3.22 0.04 -3.33
CA PHE A 57 -1.87 -0.40 -3.64
C PHE A 57 -1.79 -0.88 -5.08
N HIS A 58 -0.93 -0.26 -5.87
CA HIS A 58 -0.68 -0.63 -7.26
C HIS A 58 0.69 -1.28 -7.33
N THR A 59 0.74 -2.56 -7.67
CA THR A 59 2.02 -3.28 -7.82
C THR A 59 2.29 -3.50 -9.28
N PHE A 60 3.45 -3.02 -9.71
CA PHE A 60 3.99 -3.27 -11.03
C PHE A 60 5.11 -4.30 -10.88
N THR A 61 5.14 -5.25 -11.81
CA THR A 61 6.15 -6.29 -11.85
C THR A 61 6.73 -6.31 -13.24
N ASP A 62 8.04 -6.46 -13.31
CA ASP A 62 8.77 -6.51 -14.56
C ASP A 62 9.81 -7.62 -14.49
N ALA A 63 10.00 -8.32 -15.61
CA ALA A 63 11.00 -9.37 -15.71
C ALA A 63 11.74 -9.32 -17.05
N SER A 64 13.03 -9.58 -16.98
CA SER A 64 13.93 -9.68 -18.12
C SER A 64 14.85 -10.88 -17.94
N GLU A 65 15.59 -11.25 -18.99
CA GLU A 65 16.59 -12.32 -18.92
C GLU A 65 17.74 -12.01 -17.94
N ALA A 66 17.93 -10.75 -17.55
CA ALA A 66 19.00 -10.31 -16.64
C ALA A 66 18.53 -10.12 -15.19
N ALA A 67 17.30 -9.65 -14.98
CA ALA A 67 16.76 -9.36 -13.66
C ALA A 67 15.24 -9.33 -13.67
N TYR A 68 14.64 -9.50 -12.50
CA TYR A 68 13.21 -9.34 -12.27
C TYR A 68 12.96 -8.54 -11.00
N GLY A 69 11.85 -7.81 -10.96
CA GLY A 69 11.55 -6.91 -9.86
C GLY A 69 10.07 -6.59 -9.73
N ALA A 70 9.74 -6.03 -8.57
CA ALA A 70 8.41 -5.53 -8.28
C ALA A 70 8.51 -4.20 -7.54
N CYS A 71 7.64 -3.26 -7.89
CA CYS A 71 7.47 -1.99 -7.20
C CYS A 71 6.01 -1.77 -6.85
N THR A 72 5.75 -1.47 -5.59
CA THR A 72 4.42 -1.18 -5.07
C THR A 72 4.32 0.31 -4.84
N TYR A 73 3.35 0.94 -5.48
CA TYR A 73 2.94 2.31 -5.24
C TYR A 73 1.68 2.33 -4.41
N VAL A 74 1.54 3.34 -3.58
CA VAL A 74 0.26 3.71 -2.98
C VAL A 74 -0.28 4.91 -3.70
N ARG A 75 -1.54 4.81 -4.12
CA ARG A 75 -2.35 5.94 -4.54
C ARG A 75 -3.15 6.43 -3.34
N CYS A 76 -3.10 7.73 -3.09
CA CYS A 76 -3.90 8.40 -2.06
C CYS A 76 -4.64 9.57 -2.69
N GLU A 77 -5.96 9.56 -2.62
CA GLU A 77 -6.78 10.69 -3.07
C GLU A 77 -7.01 11.67 -1.90
N THR A 78 -6.84 12.96 -2.17
CA THR A 78 -7.00 14.04 -1.19
C THR A 78 -8.43 14.52 -1.13
N ALA A 79 -8.83 15.09 0.01
CA ALA A 79 -10.14 15.73 0.16
C ALA A 79 -10.42 16.84 -0.88
N LYS A 80 -9.36 17.37 -1.52
CA LYS A 80 -9.42 18.34 -2.62
C LYS A 80 -9.48 17.71 -4.03
N GLY A 81 -9.55 16.38 -4.13
CA GLY A 81 -9.49 15.64 -5.40
C GLY A 81 -8.06 15.45 -5.97
N GLU A 82 -7.03 15.96 -5.30
CA GLU A 82 -5.64 15.75 -5.72
C GLU A 82 -5.20 14.30 -5.47
N VAL A 83 -4.68 13.63 -6.49
CA VAL A 83 -4.14 12.27 -6.37
C VAL A 83 -2.64 12.35 -6.10
N GLN A 84 -2.21 11.88 -4.94
CA GLN A 84 -0.80 11.71 -4.61
C GLN A 84 -0.42 10.22 -4.74
N ILE A 85 0.67 9.96 -5.43
CA ILE A 85 1.23 8.61 -5.60
C ILE A 85 2.61 8.60 -4.95
N SER A 86 2.86 7.64 -4.07
CA SER A 86 4.17 7.43 -3.45
C SER A 86 4.64 5.99 -3.68
N LEU A 87 5.94 5.79 -3.92
CA LEU A 87 6.55 4.46 -3.94
C LEU A 87 6.61 3.94 -2.51
N LEU A 88 5.87 2.87 -2.23
CA LEU A 88 5.82 2.23 -0.91
C LEU A 88 7.06 1.37 -0.69
N ALA A 89 7.30 0.47 -1.63
CA ALA A 89 8.37 -0.50 -1.54
C ALA A 89 8.75 -0.99 -2.94
N SER A 90 10.01 -1.34 -3.11
CA SER A 90 10.48 -1.99 -4.33
C SER A 90 11.51 -3.05 -4.00
N LYS A 91 11.55 -4.09 -4.81
CA LYS A 91 12.52 -5.17 -4.68
C LYS A 91 12.91 -5.68 -6.05
N SER A 92 14.20 -5.84 -6.28
CA SER A 92 14.75 -6.43 -7.50
C SER A 92 15.64 -7.63 -7.14
N ARG A 93 15.77 -8.56 -8.08
CA ARG A 93 16.66 -9.72 -8.00
C ARG A 93 17.28 -9.98 -9.37
N VAL A 94 18.55 -10.38 -9.36
CA VAL A 94 19.25 -10.83 -10.57
C VAL A 94 18.65 -12.17 -11.02
N ALA A 95 18.49 -12.34 -12.34
CA ALA A 95 18.01 -13.59 -12.91
C ALA A 95 19.02 -14.72 -12.63
N PRO A 96 18.55 -15.96 -12.40
CA PRO A 96 19.46 -17.09 -12.14
C PRO A 96 20.40 -17.35 -13.32
N LEU A 97 21.65 -17.73 -13.03
CA LEU A 97 22.63 -18.13 -14.06
C LEU A 97 22.16 -19.32 -14.91
N LYS A 98 21.31 -20.18 -14.32
CA LYS A 98 20.64 -21.26 -15.05
C LYS A 98 19.48 -20.65 -15.84
N ARG A 99 19.51 -20.81 -17.18
CA ARG A 99 18.44 -20.33 -18.07
C ARG A 99 17.06 -20.78 -17.59
N VAL A 100 16.20 -19.82 -17.35
CA VAL A 100 14.77 -19.99 -17.06
C VAL A 100 14.00 -19.23 -18.14
N THR A 101 12.82 -19.70 -18.51
CA THR A 101 11.99 -19.04 -19.52
C THR A 101 11.46 -17.70 -18.99
N LEU A 102 11.26 -16.73 -19.89
CA LEU A 102 10.72 -15.41 -19.54
C LEU A 102 9.40 -15.50 -18.74
N PRO A 103 8.40 -16.36 -19.10
CA PRO A 103 7.18 -16.50 -18.31
C PRO A 103 7.41 -16.95 -16.85
N ARG A 104 8.47 -17.72 -16.58
CA ARG A 104 8.80 -18.13 -15.20
C ARG A 104 9.46 -17.00 -14.41
N LEU A 105 10.19 -16.11 -15.07
CA LEU A 105 10.75 -14.91 -14.46
C LEU A 105 9.65 -13.89 -14.17
N GLU A 106 8.69 -13.73 -15.08
CA GLU A 106 7.46 -12.94 -14.86
C GLU A 106 6.69 -13.45 -13.64
N LEU A 107 6.49 -14.77 -13.55
CA LEU A 107 5.86 -15.37 -12.36
C LEU A 107 6.68 -15.12 -11.08
N SER A 108 8.02 -15.13 -11.19
CA SER A 108 8.90 -14.83 -10.05
C SER A 108 8.80 -13.36 -9.61
N ALA A 109 8.66 -12.43 -10.57
CA ALA A 109 8.39 -11.02 -10.31
C ALA A 109 7.02 -10.83 -9.65
N ALA A 110 5.98 -11.51 -10.13
CA ALA A 110 4.64 -11.52 -9.54
C ALA A 110 4.65 -12.03 -8.09
N VAL A 111 5.36 -13.13 -7.82
CA VAL A 111 5.54 -13.67 -6.46
C VAL A 111 6.33 -12.70 -5.58
N LEU A 112 7.36 -12.03 -6.13
CA LEU A 112 8.11 -11.00 -5.40
C LEU A 112 7.19 -9.83 -5.01
N GLY A 113 6.34 -9.39 -5.96
CA GLY A 113 5.30 -8.37 -5.77
C GLY A 113 4.26 -8.76 -4.72
N ALA A 114 3.79 -10.01 -4.71
CA ALA A 114 2.83 -10.50 -3.72
C ALA A 114 3.42 -10.48 -2.30
N HIS A 115 4.70 -10.85 -2.15
CA HIS A 115 5.39 -10.80 -0.86
C HIS A 115 5.72 -9.37 -0.37
N LEU A 116 5.64 -8.35 -1.23
CA LEU A 116 5.83 -6.95 -0.81
C LEU A 116 4.64 -6.42 0.00
N HIS A 117 3.47 -7.08 -0.07
CA HIS A 117 2.26 -6.71 0.68
C HIS A 117 2.06 -7.45 2.00
N HIS A 118 2.88 -8.47 2.26
CA HIS A 118 2.72 -9.41 3.38
C HIS A 118 3.66 -9.08 4.54
#